data_AF-A0A925V1Y8-F1
#
_entry.id   AF-A0A925V1Y8-F1
#
_cell.length_a   1.000
_cell.length_b   1.000
_cell.length_c   1.000
_cell.angle_alpha   90.00
_cell.angle_beta   90.00
_cell.angle_gamma   90.00
#
_symmetry.space_group_name_H-M   'P 1'
#
loop_
_entity.id
_entity.type
_entity.pdbx_description
1 polymer ?
#
loop_
_entity_poly.entity_id
_entity_poly.type
_entity_poly.pdbx_seq_one_letter_code
_entity_poly.pdbx_strand_id
1 'polypeptide(L)'
;MVVARRTRLHVETMRCGDALAVLLGLVGIASACRDPHGDPEHTDVTETSAASDDRDTDDTAGEAEGCVSIDRIHVGTVAPAGVQVRFRVLGCDGEALPRIAEHDIVVTDRDTGERFVGEGSSAAAPAAAASTQRFTALVLDMSSSIFASGADDDVLAAAEIFIARQVELAPAGHAQRVAIVQLGRSPQVRLVQDFTADPHLLYSAIAALGEHGPLGSTDLYGAYMLGLERLAKTGDAELVERSMVLVTDGTHEAGDRDNRRRLALAAEAGSDARIYTVGVGNDYDAGELIALASSVDTFVSVVDIDALVATFDAIGERVRARADSNYAVGVCTPVSFGHPGLTIAIDTGASRASFDVAHGTFGLSGDTEQCAPQHIAAATLACDPINFCHPVCAHQQCGSEDGIDCGECDAAHYCDPDRLDCALSYAGPEPECTTLALLAPDGNICASSPECPQVAGGACVIECQSDAQCPPAPEGYPWLSPVCHGDGEGLCLLACEGGELCPAGARCVATGNGSHCLW
;
A
#
# COMPACT_ATOMS: atom_id res chain seq x y z
N MET A 1 -23.28 -25.96 20.35
CA MET A 1 -23.30 -24.54 20.76
C MET A 1 -22.49 -24.42 22.05
N VAL A 2 -21.19 -24.17 21.94
CA VAL A 2 -20.27 -23.97 23.07
C VAL A 2 -19.57 -22.65 22.78
N VAL A 3 -19.95 -21.61 23.53
CA VAL A 3 -19.35 -20.28 23.44
C VAL A 3 -18.09 -20.28 24.29
N ALA A 4 -16.92 -20.35 23.65
CA ALA A 4 -15.65 -20.12 24.31
C ALA A 4 -15.42 -18.60 24.42
N ARG A 5 -15.69 -18.03 25.59
CA ARG A 5 -15.29 -16.64 25.93
C ARG A 5 -13.78 -16.61 26.14
N ARG A 6 -13.05 -15.87 25.30
CA ARG A 6 -11.66 -15.48 25.54
C ARG A 6 -11.65 -14.18 26.34
N THR A 7 -11.25 -14.25 27.60
CA THR A 7 -10.92 -13.07 28.42
C THR A 7 -9.58 -12.53 27.96
N ARG A 8 -9.53 -11.34 27.34
CA ARG A 8 -8.29 -10.61 27.10
C ARG A 8 -7.88 -9.92 28.41
N LEU A 9 -6.65 -10.19 28.87
CA LEU A 9 -6.00 -9.43 29.93
C LEU A 9 -5.84 -7.97 29.48
N HIS A 10 -6.31 -7.04 30.31
CA HIS A 10 -5.88 -5.65 30.29
C HIS A 10 -4.39 -5.58 30.64
N VAL A 11 -3.58 -5.04 29.73
CA VAL A 11 -2.21 -4.61 30.04
C VAL A 11 -2.29 -3.12 30.37
N GLU A 12 -2.33 -2.81 31.67
CA GLU A 12 -2.14 -1.45 32.16
C GLU A 12 -0.69 -1.03 31.94
N THR A 13 -0.52 0.13 31.29
CA THR A 13 0.75 0.81 31.11
C THR A 13 1.17 1.48 32.43
N MET A 14 2.06 0.85 33.19
CA MET A 14 2.79 1.52 34.26
C MET A 14 4.10 2.11 33.74
N ARG A 15 4.20 3.45 33.76
CA ARG A 15 5.46 4.17 33.83
C ARG A 15 5.79 4.47 35.30
N CYS A 16 6.94 4.03 35.77
CA CYS A 16 7.73 4.80 36.74
C CYS A 16 9.19 4.37 36.72
N GLY A 17 10.07 5.35 36.65
CA GLY A 17 11.51 5.19 36.73
C GLY A 17 12.01 4.98 38.17
N ASP A 18 13.32 4.74 38.22
CA ASP A 18 14.23 4.74 39.37
C ASP A 18 14.09 3.60 40.40
N ALA A 19 14.94 2.58 40.26
CA ALA A 19 15.94 2.27 41.30
C ALA A 19 16.98 1.23 40.86
N LEU A 20 18.22 1.61 41.15
CA LEU A 20 19.51 0.95 41.08
C LEU A 20 19.57 -0.46 41.73
N ALA A 21 20.30 -1.37 41.06
CA ALA A 21 21.16 -2.46 41.57
C ALA A 21 20.58 -3.60 42.45
N VAL A 22 20.88 -4.86 42.06
CA VAL A 22 21.71 -5.85 42.79
C VAL A 22 21.45 -7.31 42.32
N LEU A 23 22.54 -7.96 41.89
CA LEU A 23 22.92 -9.40 41.85
C LEU A 23 21.96 -10.54 41.38
N LEU A 24 22.46 -11.25 40.35
CA LEU A 24 22.70 -12.70 40.25
C LEU A 24 22.16 -13.63 41.37
N GLY A 25 21.42 -14.67 40.99
CA GLY A 25 21.42 -15.95 41.73
C GLY A 25 20.14 -16.81 41.69
N LEU A 26 20.12 -17.78 40.78
CA LEU A 26 19.73 -19.20 40.92
C LEU A 26 18.74 -19.70 42.03
N VAL A 27 17.99 -20.73 41.60
CA VAL A 27 17.35 -21.86 42.34
C VAL A 27 15.84 -21.76 42.56
N GLY A 28 15.11 -22.68 41.93
CA GLY A 28 13.69 -22.91 42.13
C GLY A 28 13.38 -23.82 43.31
N ILE A 29 12.13 -23.77 43.79
CA ILE A 29 11.49 -24.80 44.60
C ILE A 29 10.00 -24.82 44.22
N ALA A 30 9.49 -26.01 43.96
CA ALA A 30 8.08 -26.32 43.83
C ALA A 30 7.40 -26.41 45.21
N SER A 31 6.17 -25.93 45.35
CA SER A 31 5.23 -26.49 46.34
C SER A 31 3.77 -26.18 45.99
N ALA A 32 2.97 -27.24 45.99
CA ALA A 32 1.53 -27.30 45.78
C ALA A 32 0.71 -26.78 46.99
N CYS A 33 -0.53 -26.37 46.74
CA CYS A 33 -1.72 -26.43 47.62
C CYS A 33 -2.95 -26.34 46.68
N ARG A 34 -3.80 -27.36 46.51
CA ARG A 34 -4.73 -28.09 47.40
C ARG A 34 -6.09 -27.38 47.56
N ASP A 35 -7.09 -27.93 46.86
CA ASP A 35 -8.53 -27.75 47.07
C ASP A 35 -9.02 -28.45 48.35
N PRO A 36 -10.20 -28.04 48.86
CA PRO A 36 -11.17 -29.04 49.29
C PRO A 36 -12.62 -28.78 48.86
N HIS A 37 -13.23 -29.89 48.44
CA HIS A 37 -14.63 -30.24 48.18
C HIS A 37 -15.73 -29.66 49.09
N GLY A 38 -16.95 -29.58 48.53
CA GLY A 38 -18.21 -29.61 49.26
C GLY A 38 -19.47 -29.56 48.38
N ASP A 39 -19.94 -30.73 47.95
CA ASP A 39 -21.31 -31.08 47.49
C ASP A 39 -21.77 -32.26 48.40
N PRO A 40 -23.02 -32.77 48.41
CA PRO A 40 -24.28 -32.36 47.74
C PRO A 40 -25.53 -32.41 48.69
N GLU A 41 -26.72 -31.99 48.24
CA GLU A 41 -27.97 -32.74 48.55
C GLU A 41 -29.19 -32.35 47.68
N HIS A 42 -30.12 -33.30 47.62
CA HIS A 42 -31.17 -33.58 46.63
C HIS A 42 -32.57 -33.03 47.02
N THR A 43 -33.36 -32.66 45.99
CA THR A 43 -34.84 -32.79 45.75
C THR A 43 -35.78 -33.08 46.95
N ASP A 44 -36.98 -32.50 47.10
CA ASP A 44 -38.15 -32.58 46.19
C ASP A 44 -39.39 -31.80 46.71
N VAL A 45 -40.41 -31.67 45.84
CA VAL A 45 -41.88 -31.45 46.02
C VAL A 45 -42.48 -30.06 46.38
N THR A 46 -43.26 -29.45 45.45
CA THR A 46 -44.75 -29.45 45.37
C THR A 46 -45.32 -28.26 44.55
N GLU A 47 -46.46 -28.53 43.91
CA GLU A 47 -47.31 -27.68 43.06
C GLU A 47 -47.87 -26.42 43.74
N THR A 48 -48.19 -25.38 42.94
CA THR A 48 -49.55 -24.84 42.66
C THR A 48 -49.61 -23.30 42.59
N SER A 49 -50.37 -22.82 41.59
CA SER A 49 -51.12 -21.55 41.49
C SER A 49 -50.43 -20.22 41.26
N ALA A 50 -50.61 -19.75 40.02
CA ALA A 50 -51.09 -18.42 39.60
C ALA A 50 -51.06 -17.26 40.63
N ALA A 51 -50.29 -16.23 40.31
CA ALA A 51 -50.71 -14.83 40.48
C ALA A 51 -49.86 -13.94 39.57
N SER A 52 -50.57 -13.10 38.82
CA SER A 52 -50.10 -11.95 38.05
C SER A 52 -49.16 -11.05 38.83
N ASP A 53 -48.03 -10.68 38.23
CA ASP A 53 -47.28 -9.48 38.62
C ASP A 53 -46.60 -8.92 37.36
N ASP A 54 -47.19 -7.83 36.85
CA ASP A 54 -46.66 -6.99 35.79
C ASP A 54 -45.30 -6.43 36.24
N ARG A 55 -44.22 -7.00 35.70
CA ARG A 55 -42.92 -6.33 35.68
C ARG A 55 -42.56 -6.11 34.22
N ASP A 56 -42.58 -4.84 33.84
CA ASP A 56 -41.87 -4.29 32.69
C ASP A 56 -40.44 -4.84 32.68
N THR A 57 -40.22 -5.91 31.93
CA THR A 57 -38.91 -6.22 31.40
C THR A 57 -38.72 -5.28 30.23
N ASP A 58 -38.21 -4.09 30.55
CA ASP A 58 -37.50 -3.23 29.63
C ASP A 58 -36.27 -4.01 29.13
N ASP A 59 -36.53 -4.93 28.20
CA ASP A 59 -35.54 -5.55 27.33
C ASP A 59 -35.07 -4.48 26.34
N THR A 60 -34.38 -3.47 26.85
CA THR A 60 -33.34 -2.81 26.08
C THR A 60 -32.24 -3.85 25.89
N ALA A 61 -32.41 -4.67 24.85
CA ALA A 61 -31.29 -5.30 24.18
C ALA A 61 -30.25 -4.18 24.02
N GLY A 62 -29.16 -4.27 24.78
CA GLY A 62 -28.07 -3.32 24.68
C GLY A 62 -27.66 -3.29 23.22
N GLU A 63 -28.03 -2.20 22.54
CA GLU A 63 -27.48 -1.86 21.25
C GLU A 63 -25.98 -1.96 21.44
N ALA A 64 -25.32 -2.85 20.68
CA ALA A 64 -23.88 -2.92 20.69
C ALA A 64 -23.40 -1.50 20.43
N GLU A 65 -22.81 -0.85 21.45
CA GLU A 65 -22.25 0.49 21.30
C GLU A 65 -21.31 0.40 20.10
N GLY A 66 -21.71 1.02 18.99
CA GLY A 66 -20.88 1.04 17.81
C GLY A 66 -19.55 1.64 18.21
N CYS A 67 -18.45 1.17 17.64
CA CYS A 67 -17.17 1.80 17.89
C CYS A 67 -16.46 2.08 16.56
N VAL A 68 -15.81 3.24 16.53
CA VAL A 68 -15.15 3.83 15.35
C VAL A 68 -13.65 3.85 15.62
N SER A 69 -12.87 3.59 14.57
CA SER A 69 -11.41 3.70 14.58
C SER A 69 -10.96 4.59 13.42
N ILE A 70 -9.94 5.41 13.68
CA ILE A 70 -9.27 6.24 12.68
C ILE A 70 -7.85 5.70 12.53
N ASP A 71 -7.45 5.37 11.31
CA ASP A 71 -6.08 4.92 11.00
C ASP A 71 -5.59 5.49 9.66
N ARG A 72 -4.37 5.11 9.25
CA ARG A 72 -3.75 5.52 7.97
C ARG A 72 -3.74 7.03 7.77
N ILE A 73 -3.30 7.75 8.80
CA ILE A 73 -3.31 9.22 8.81
C ILE A 73 -2.07 9.74 8.08
N HIS A 74 -2.29 10.51 7.04
CA HIS A 74 -1.30 11.22 6.24
C HIS A 74 -1.59 12.71 6.27
N VAL A 75 -0.54 13.51 6.35
CA VAL A 75 -0.62 14.96 6.55
C VAL A 75 0.35 15.62 5.60
N GLY A 76 -0.17 16.52 4.78
CA GLY A 76 0.60 17.31 3.86
C GLY A 76 0.26 18.79 3.97
N THR A 77 1.18 19.63 3.51
CA THR A 77 0.96 21.08 3.38
C THR A 77 0.80 21.44 1.92
N VAL A 78 -0.16 22.30 1.61
CA VAL A 78 -0.43 22.84 0.28
C VAL A 78 -0.31 24.36 0.39
N ALA A 79 0.64 24.95 -0.33
CA ALA A 79 0.77 26.42 -0.36
C ALA A 79 -0.53 27.07 -0.88
N PRO A 80 -0.86 28.30 -0.44
CA PRO A 80 -0.11 29.14 0.50
C PRO A 80 -0.43 28.92 1.99
N ALA A 81 -1.55 28.30 2.33
CA ALA A 81 -2.01 28.18 3.74
C ALA A 81 -2.77 26.87 4.04
N GLY A 82 -2.66 25.88 3.16
CA GLY A 82 -3.40 24.64 3.21
C GLY A 82 -2.71 23.53 3.97
N VAL A 83 -3.49 22.76 4.72
CA VAL A 83 -3.12 21.48 5.31
C VAL A 83 -4.09 20.44 4.78
N GLN A 84 -3.57 19.41 4.10
CA GLN A 84 -4.34 18.25 3.69
C GLN A 84 -4.16 17.16 4.73
N VAL A 85 -5.27 16.57 5.18
CA VAL A 85 -5.27 15.40 6.05
C VAL A 85 -6.05 14.29 5.38
N ARG A 86 -5.39 13.16 5.18
CA ARG A 86 -5.94 11.93 4.62
C ARG A 86 -5.96 10.87 5.70
N PHE A 87 -7.06 10.15 5.81
CA PHE A 87 -7.24 9.14 6.86
C PHE A 87 -8.30 8.13 6.45
N ARG A 88 -8.31 7.00 7.15
CA ARG A 88 -9.34 5.98 6.99
C ARG A 88 -10.15 5.84 8.27
N VAL A 89 -11.44 5.58 8.10
CA VAL A 89 -12.36 5.39 9.22
C VAL A 89 -13.07 4.05 9.12
N LEU A 90 -12.92 3.20 10.12
CA LEU A 90 -13.48 1.84 10.15
C LEU A 90 -14.25 1.58 11.43
N GLY A 91 -15.08 0.55 11.43
CA GLY A 91 -15.54 -0.09 12.66
C GLY A 91 -14.38 -0.78 13.38
N CYS A 92 -14.53 -1.08 14.66
CA CYS A 92 -13.45 -1.76 15.41
C CYS A 92 -13.22 -3.22 15.01
N ASP A 93 -14.17 -3.83 14.28
CA ASP A 93 -14.00 -5.12 13.61
C ASP A 93 -13.11 -5.01 12.34
N GLY A 94 -12.73 -3.77 12.00
CA GLY A 94 -12.00 -3.44 10.79
C GLY A 94 -12.89 -3.40 9.56
N GLU A 95 -14.21 -3.47 9.69
CA GLU A 95 -15.13 -3.35 8.56
C GLU A 95 -15.41 -1.88 8.21
N ALA A 96 -15.81 -1.66 6.97
CA ALA A 96 -16.26 -0.37 6.52
C ALA A 96 -17.52 0.04 7.28
N LEU A 97 -17.57 1.29 7.74
CA LEU A 97 -18.81 1.87 8.24
C LEU A 97 -19.70 2.28 7.06
N PRO A 98 -21.02 2.35 7.25
CA PRO A 98 -21.87 3.12 6.35
C PRO A 98 -21.23 4.50 6.10
N ARG A 99 -21.32 4.99 4.86
CA ARG A 99 -20.66 6.22 4.44
C ARG A 99 -20.91 7.33 5.48
N ILE A 100 -19.82 7.80 6.07
CA ILE A 100 -19.84 8.83 7.09
C ILE A 100 -20.30 10.12 6.40
N ALA A 101 -21.30 10.77 6.96
CA ALA A 101 -21.80 12.01 6.40
C ALA A 101 -20.81 13.13 6.71
N GLU A 102 -20.78 14.16 5.86
CA GLU A 102 -19.90 15.31 6.02
C GLU A 102 -20.00 15.94 7.43
N HIS A 103 -21.21 15.97 8.00
CA HIS A 103 -21.48 16.54 9.31
C HIS A 103 -21.02 15.69 10.51
N ASP A 104 -20.68 14.43 10.27
CA ASP A 104 -20.17 13.51 11.30
C ASP A 104 -18.68 13.75 11.57
N ILE A 105 -18.01 14.57 10.76
CA ILE A 105 -16.59 14.85 10.89
C ILE A 105 -16.40 16.30 11.29
N VAL A 106 -15.71 16.49 12.41
CA VAL A 106 -15.42 17.80 12.97
C VAL A 106 -13.92 18.01 13.01
N VAL A 107 -13.47 19.13 12.47
CA VAL A 107 -12.07 19.54 12.48
C VAL A 107 -11.94 20.76 13.37
N THR A 108 -11.10 20.67 14.40
CA THR A 108 -10.83 21.78 15.32
C THR A 108 -9.34 22.08 15.38
N ASP A 109 -9.02 23.34 15.67
CA ASP A 109 -7.67 23.70 16.10
C ASP A 109 -7.40 23.02 17.45
N ARG A 110 -6.27 22.35 17.57
CA ARG A 110 -5.96 21.56 18.76
C ARG A 110 -5.69 22.44 19.98
N ASP A 111 -5.14 23.62 19.78
CA ASP A 111 -4.69 24.49 20.87
C ASP A 111 -5.83 25.38 21.37
N THR A 112 -6.73 25.84 20.48
CA THR A 112 -7.89 26.67 20.87
C THR A 112 -9.16 25.85 21.10
N GLY A 113 -9.27 24.66 20.48
CA GLY A 113 -10.50 23.86 20.44
C GLY A 113 -11.59 24.45 19.54
N GLU A 114 -11.29 25.52 18.80
CA GLU A 114 -12.24 26.17 17.90
C GLU A 114 -12.37 25.39 16.60
N ARG A 115 -13.59 25.35 16.05
CA ARG A 115 -13.85 24.73 14.74
C ARG A 115 -13.32 25.62 13.63
N PHE A 116 -12.79 25.02 12.58
CA PHE A 116 -12.39 25.71 11.35
C PHE A 116 -13.62 26.11 10.51
N VAL A 117 -14.38 27.11 10.98
CA VAL A 117 -15.61 27.63 10.35
C VAL A 117 -15.64 29.16 10.37
N GLY A 118 -15.01 29.86 9.40
CA GLY A 118 -15.13 31.33 9.32
C GLY A 118 -14.21 32.05 8.33
N GLU A 119 -14.28 33.38 8.34
CA GLU A 119 -13.35 34.26 7.61
C GLU A 119 -11.95 34.16 8.23
N GLY A 120 -10.96 33.71 7.44
CA GLY A 120 -9.57 33.56 7.87
C GLY A 120 -9.17 32.17 8.41
N SER A 121 -10.11 31.23 8.57
CA SER A 121 -9.81 29.81 8.79
C SER A 121 -11.01 28.95 8.39
N SER A 122 -10.80 27.99 7.49
CA SER A 122 -11.89 27.20 6.92
C SER A 122 -11.44 25.77 6.66
N ALA A 123 -12.31 24.80 6.96
CA ALA A 123 -12.11 23.41 6.56
C ALA A 123 -13.09 23.05 5.44
N ALA A 124 -12.65 22.18 4.54
CA ALA A 124 -13.52 21.56 3.58
C ALA A 124 -14.44 20.58 4.30
N ALA A 125 -15.63 20.43 3.73
CA ALA A 125 -16.36 19.18 3.75
C ALA A 125 -15.38 18.01 3.57
N PRO A 126 -15.31 17.05 4.51
CA PRO A 126 -14.61 15.81 4.25
C PRO A 126 -15.20 15.16 3.01
N ALA A 127 -14.32 14.86 2.06
CA ALA A 127 -14.69 14.17 0.83
C ALA A 127 -14.07 12.79 0.82
N ALA A 128 -14.69 11.86 0.08
CA ALA A 128 -14.03 10.60 -0.23
C ALA A 128 -12.69 10.90 -0.90
N ALA A 129 -11.63 10.22 -0.45
CA ALA A 129 -10.29 10.45 -0.98
C ALA A 129 -10.25 10.05 -2.47
N ALA A 130 -10.10 11.05 -3.34
CA ALA A 130 -10.20 10.90 -4.79
C ALA A 130 -9.15 9.96 -5.41
N SER A 131 -8.09 9.60 -4.68
CA SER A 131 -6.94 8.83 -5.16
C SER A 131 -6.53 7.70 -4.20
N THR A 132 -7.44 6.77 -3.91
CA THR A 132 -7.10 5.53 -3.19
C THR A 132 -6.69 4.45 -4.19
N GLN A 133 -5.44 4.00 -4.14
CA GLN A 133 -5.02 2.85 -4.94
C GLN A 133 -5.54 1.56 -4.31
N ARG A 134 -6.12 0.67 -5.11
CA ARG A 134 -6.71 -0.59 -4.65
C ARG A 134 -6.04 -1.77 -5.33
N PHE A 135 -5.58 -2.71 -4.51
CA PHE A 135 -4.94 -3.94 -4.96
C PHE A 135 -5.62 -5.14 -4.32
N THR A 136 -6.09 -6.07 -5.16
CA THR A 136 -6.64 -7.34 -4.69
C THR A 136 -5.90 -8.52 -5.30
N ALA A 137 -5.36 -9.40 -4.46
CA ALA A 137 -4.85 -10.70 -4.91
C ALA A 137 -5.97 -11.74 -4.84
N LEU A 138 -6.36 -12.30 -5.98
CA LEU A 138 -7.22 -13.48 -6.06
C LEU A 138 -6.34 -14.73 -6.04
N VAL A 139 -6.43 -15.51 -4.96
CA VAL A 139 -5.70 -16.77 -4.80
C VAL A 139 -6.68 -17.92 -5.00
N LEU A 140 -6.58 -18.58 -6.15
CA LEU A 140 -7.54 -19.57 -6.62
C LEU A 140 -6.93 -20.97 -6.55
N ASP A 141 -7.59 -21.87 -5.84
CA ASP A 141 -7.24 -23.29 -5.78
C ASP A 141 -7.57 -24.02 -7.09
N MET A 142 -6.53 -24.55 -7.71
CA MET A 142 -6.60 -25.38 -8.91
C MET A 142 -5.96 -26.77 -8.65
N SER A 143 -6.00 -27.23 -7.40
CA SER A 143 -5.55 -28.56 -6.97
C SER A 143 -6.46 -29.67 -7.49
N SER A 144 -5.99 -30.92 -7.42
CA SER A 144 -6.74 -32.08 -7.88
C SER A 144 -8.07 -32.29 -7.16
N SER A 145 -8.25 -31.82 -5.91
CA SER A 145 -9.52 -31.92 -5.19
C SER A 145 -10.61 -31.07 -5.85
N ILE A 146 -10.29 -29.83 -6.23
CA ILE A 146 -11.22 -28.91 -6.90
C ILE A 146 -11.75 -29.50 -8.21
N PHE A 147 -10.85 -30.05 -9.04
CA PHE A 147 -11.25 -30.70 -10.28
C PHE A 147 -12.01 -32.02 -10.05
N ALA A 148 -11.69 -32.75 -8.97
CA ALA A 148 -12.37 -33.99 -8.64
C ALA A 148 -13.78 -33.76 -8.07
N SER A 149 -13.99 -32.65 -7.37
CA SER A 149 -15.32 -32.21 -6.92
C SER A 149 -16.15 -31.59 -8.04
N GLY A 150 -15.50 -31.20 -9.15
CA GLY A 150 -16.13 -30.49 -10.27
C GLY A 150 -16.45 -29.03 -9.94
N ALA A 151 -15.71 -28.42 -9.01
CA ALA A 151 -15.90 -27.04 -8.58
C ALA A 151 -15.00 -26.05 -9.35
N ASP A 152 -14.17 -26.54 -10.28
CA ASP A 152 -13.22 -25.74 -11.06
C ASP A 152 -13.94 -24.69 -11.91
N ASP A 153 -14.95 -25.08 -12.68
CA ASP A 153 -15.73 -24.15 -13.50
C ASP A 153 -16.37 -23.03 -12.65
N ASP A 154 -16.72 -23.32 -11.41
CA ASP A 154 -17.42 -22.38 -10.52
C ASP A 154 -16.48 -21.42 -9.82
N VAL A 155 -15.31 -21.90 -9.40
CA VAL A 155 -14.24 -21.04 -8.90
C VAL A 155 -13.84 -20.05 -9.99
N LEU A 156 -13.73 -20.50 -11.24
CA LEU A 156 -13.43 -19.63 -12.38
C LEU A 156 -14.58 -18.65 -12.65
N ALA A 157 -15.84 -19.11 -12.70
CA ALA A 157 -17.00 -18.24 -12.91
C ALA A 157 -17.16 -17.17 -11.81
N ALA A 158 -16.94 -17.54 -10.55
CA ALA A 158 -16.99 -16.60 -9.44
C ALA A 158 -15.86 -15.55 -9.51
N ALA A 159 -14.66 -15.95 -9.94
CA ALA A 159 -13.54 -15.04 -10.19
C ALA A 159 -13.84 -14.07 -11.35
N GLU A 160 -14.48 -14.54 -12.43
CA GLU A 160 -14.89 -13.67 -13.54
C GLU A 160 -15.91 -12.62 -13.07
N ILE A 161 -16.90 -13.01 -12.26
CA ILE A 161 -17.90 -12.09 -11.71
C ILE A 161 -17.25 -11.05 -10.80
N PHE A 162 -16.27 -11.46 -9.99
CA PHE A 162 -15.49 -10.52 -9.19
C PHE A 162 -14.79 -9.49 -10.09
N ILE A 163 -14.17 -9.93 -11.18
CA ILE A 163 -13.45 -9.04 -12.11
C ILE A 163 -14.42 -8.11 -12.84
N ALA A 164 -15.55 -8.63 -13.31
CA ALA A 164 -16.60 -7.85 -13.92
C ALA A 164 -17.05 -6.71 -12.99
N ARG A 165 -17.31 -6.99 -11.72
CA ARG A 165 -17.83 -6.00 -10.77
C ARG A 165 -16.78 -5.04 -10.23
N GLN A 166 -15.57 -5.54 -9.98
CA GLN A 166 -14.54 -4.77 -9.31
C GLN A 166 -13.61 -4.02 -10.26
N VAL A 167 -13.52 -4.45 -11.53
CA VAL A 167 -12.61 -3.85 -12.51
C VAL A 167 -13.39 -3.26 -13.69
N GLU A 168 -14.23 -4.04 -14.36
CA GLU A 168 -14.91 -3.61 -15.59
C GLU A 168 -16.05 -2.62 -15.32
N LEU A 169 -16.90 -2.92 -14.34
CA LEU A 169 -18.07 -2.13 -13.97
C LEU A 169 -17.79 -1.15 -12.83
N ALA A 170 -16.53 -1.01 -12.44
CA ALA A 170 -16.14 -0.09 -11.37
C ALA A 170 -16.44 1.36 -11.78
N PRO A 171 -17.05 2.18 -10.89
CA PRO A 171 -17.26 3.59 -11.16
C PRO A 171 -15.97 4.35 -11.48
N ALA A 172 -16.05 5.47 -12.17
CA ALA A 172 -14.87 6.33 -12.41
C ALA A 172 -14.18 6.71 -11.09
N GLY A 173 -12.84 6.74 -11.08
CA GLY A 173 -12.04 6.92 -9.86
C GLY A 173 -11.97 5.68 -8.95
N HIS A 174 -12.60 4.57 -9.35
CA HIS A 174 -12.60 3.32 -8.58
C HIS A 174 -11.74 2.21 -9.15
N ALA A 175 -10.69 2.56 -9.89
CA ALA A 175 -9.80 1.61 -10.54
C ALA A 175 -9.18 0.64 -9.53
N GLN A 176 -9.62 -0.61 -9.57
CA GLN A 176 -9.05 -1.71 -8.82
C GLN A 176 -8.07 -2.46 -9.70
N ARG A 177 -6.90 -2.76 -9.14
CA ARG A 177 -5.92 -3.63 -9.77
C ARG A 177 -6.02 -5.01 -9.14
N VAL A 178 -6.10 -6.03 -9.99
CA VAL A 178 -6.22 -7.42 -9.55
C VAL A 178 -5.01 -8.20 -10.02
N ALA A 179 -4.46 -9.02 -9.13
CA ALA A 179 -3.49 -10.07 -9.44
C ALA A 179 -4.16 -11.43 -9.26
N ILE A 180 -3.75 -12.42 -10.05
CA ILE A 180 -4.26 -13.79 -9.97
C ILE A 180 -3.11 -14.71 -9.60
N VAL A 181 -3.25 -15.39 -8.47
CA VAL A 181 -2.34 -16.40 -7.96
C VAL A 181 -3.01 -17.75 -8.05
N GLN A 182 -2.32 -18.69 -8.68
CA GLN A 182 -2.77 -20.06 -8.79
C GLN A 182 -2.18 -20.89 -7.64
N LEU A 183 -3.06 -21.49 -6.85
CA LEU A 183 -2.73 -22.46 -5.81
C LEU A 183 -2.75 -23.86 -6.44
N GLY A 184 -1.73 -24.65 -6.09
CA GLY A 184 -1.57 -26.04 -6.50
C GLY A 184 -0.43 -26.68 -5.71
N ARG A 185 0.16 -27.78 -6.21
CA ARG A 185 1.26 -28.44 -5.49
C ARG A 185 2.50 -27.55 -5.46
N SER A 186 3.38 -27.73 -4.49
CA SER A 186 4.71 -27.12 -4.57
C SER A 186 5.54 -27.83 -5.67
N PRO A 187 6.27 -27.12 -6.55
CA PRO A 187 6.47 -25.67 -6.66
C PRO A 187 5.56 -24.98 -7.70
N GLN A 188 4.41 -25.57 -8.04
CA GLN A 188 3.45 -25.08 -9.03
C GLN A 188 2.56 -23.92 -8.55
N VAL A 189 2.66 -23.53 -7.28
CA VAL A 189 2.13 -22.23 -6.82
C VAL A 189 2.80 -21.12 -7.61
N ARG A 190 2.02 -20.31 -8.32
CA ARG A 190 2.58 -19.26 -9.19
C ARG A 190 1.66 -18.06 -9.33
N LEU A 191 2.28 -16.93 -9.64
CA LEU A 191 1.58 -15.76 -10.15
C LEU A 191 1.20 -16.03 -11.61
N VAL A 192 -0.08 -15.97 -11.94
CA VAL A 192 -0.60 -16.15 -13.31
C VAL A 192 -0.72 -14.80 -14.00
N GLN A 193 -1.20 -13.81 -13.27
CA GLN A 193 -1.32 -12.43 -13.74
C GLN A 193 -0.89 -11.49 -12.62
N ASP A 194 0.06 -10.60 -12.90
CA ASP A 194 0.41 -9.52 -11.98
C ASP A 194 -0.67 -8.44 -11.96
N PHE A 195 -0.60 -7.50 -11.01
CA PHE A 195 -1.61 -6.47 -10.81
C PHE A 195 -1.88 -5.66 -12.08
N THR A 196 -3.12 -5.74 -12.56
CA THR A 196 -3.60 -4.97 -13.71
C THR A 196 -5.03 -4.48 -13.48
N ALA A 197 -5.37 -3.37 -14.11
CA ALA A 197 -6.75 -2.88 -14.21
C ALA A 197 -7.38 -3.20 -15.57
N ASP A 198 -6.70 -3.99 -16.42
CA ASP A 198 -7.21 -4.44 -17.72
C ASP A 198 -8.06 -5.71 -17.53
N PRO A 199 -9.40 -5.64 -17.70
CA PRO A 199 -10.26 -6.81 -17.55
C PRO A 199 -9.97 -7.88 -18.60
N HIS A 200 -9.50 -7.54 -19.81
CA HIS A 200 -9.23 -8.54 -20.83
C HIS A 200 -8.03 -9.42 -20.49
N LEU A 201 -6.97 -8.85 -19.92
CA LEU A 201 -5.83 -9.62 -19.42
C LEU A 201 -6.25 -10.55 -18.28
N LEU A 202 -7.12 -10.07 -17.39
CA LEU A 202 -7.64 -10.83 -16.27
C LEU A 202 -8.52 -12.01 -16.71
N TYR A 203 -9.49 -11.79 -17.60
CA TYR A 203 -10.31 -12.86 -18.15
C TYR A 203 -9.48 -13.90 -18.91
N SER A 204 -8.48 -13.44 -19.68
CA SER A 204 -7.56 -14.35 -20.38
C SER A 204 -6.75 -15.21 -19.40
N ALA A 205 -6.32 -14.62 -18.28
CA ALA A 205 -5.60 -15.33 -17.23
C ALA A 205 -6.49 -16.35 -16.50
N ILE A 206 -7.77 -16.02 -16.23
CA ILE A 206 -8.73 -16.99 -15.67
C ILE A 206 -8.98 -18.14 -16.65
N ALA A 207 -9.27 -17.85 -17.92
CA ALA A 207 -9.53 -18.88 -18.93
C ALA A 207 -8.35 -19.87 -19.04
N ALA A 208 -7.11 -19.35 -19.00
CA ALA A 208 -5.91 -20.17 -19.01
C ALA A 208 -5.79 -21.13 -17.80
N LEU A 209 -6.37 -20.80 -16.64
CA LEU A 209 -6.38 -21.69 -15.48
C LEU A 209 -7.17 -22.98 -15.77
N GLY A 210 -8.32 -22.87 -16.44
CA GLY A 210 -9.18 -24.01 -16.79
C GLY A 210 -8.55 -24.95 -17.82
N GLU A 211 -7.72 -24.43 -18.72
CA GLU A 211 -7.08 -25.23 -19.78
C GLU A 211 -5.95 -26.15 -19.28
N HIS A 212 -5.36 -25.83 -18.13
CA HIS A 212 -4.14 -26.51 -17.64
C HIS A 212 -4.40 -27.77 -16.79
N GLY A 213 -5.66 -28.07 -16.47
CA GLY A 213 -6.03 -29.23 -15.65
C GLY A 213 -5.48 -29.19 -14.22
N PRO A 214 -5.67 -30.27 -13.44
CA PRO A 214 -5.37 -30.27 -12.00
C PRO A 214 -3.88 -30.18 -11.66
N LEU A 215 -3.54 -29.34 -10.67
CA LEU A 215 -2.16 -29.10 -10.21
C LEU A 215 -1.70 -29.98 -9.04
N GLY A 216 -2.34 -31.14 -8.81
CA GLY A 216 -1.92 -32.07 -7.75
C GLY A 216 -2.36 -31.63 -6.35
N SER A 217 -1.49 -31.76 -5.35
CA SER A 217 -1.77 -31.47 -3.94
C SER A 217 -1.94 -29.97 -3.63
N THR A 218 -2.39 -29.62 -2.43
CA THR A 218 -2.69 -28.22 -2.04
C THR A 218 -1.56 -27.57 -1.22
N ASP A 219 -0.75 -26.67 -1.80
CA ASP A 219 0.22 -25.82 -1.05
C ASP A 219 -0.43 -24.50 -0.59
N LEU A 220 -1.42 -24.62 0.31
CA LEU A 220 -2.19 -23.50 0.86
C LEU A 220 -1.31 -22.36 1.38
N TYR A 221 -0.37 -22.65 2.29
CA TYR A 221 0.49 -21.63 2.89
C TYR A 221 1.45 -21.01 1.89
N GLY A 222 1.91 -21.75 0.86
CA GLY A 222 2.74 -21.22 -0.20
C GLY A 222 2.01 -20.17 -1.04
N ALA A 223 0.79 -20.49 -1.47
CA ALA A 223 -0.04 -19.56 -2.24
C ALA A 223 -0.45 -18.33 -1.43
N TYR A 224 -0.79 -18.54 -0.16
CA TYR A 224 -1.08 -17.47 0.79
C TYR A 224 0.08 -16.47 0.94
N MET A 225 1.29 -16.98 1.22
CA MET A 225 2.48 -16.13 1.38
C MET A 225 2.84 -15.43 0.06
N LEU A 226 2.69 -16.09 -1.09
CA LEU A 226 2.91 -15.45 -2.39
C LEU A 226 1.91 -14.31 -2.63
N GLY A 227 0.63 -14.49 -2.30
CA GLY A 227 -0.38 -13.43 -2.39
C GLY A 227 -0.02 -12.21 -1.54
N LEU A 228 0.37 -12.43 -0.27
CA LEU A 228 0.80 -11.37 0.63
C LEU A 228 2.10 -10.69 0.17
N GLU A 229 3.08 -11.45 -0.33
CA GLU A 229 4.32 -10.90 -0.88
C GLU A 229 4.04 -9.96 -2.05
N ARG A 230 3.09 -10.32 -2.91
CA ARG A 230 2.71 -9.49 -4.05
C ARG A 230 2.04 -8.20 -3.59
N LEU A 231 1.07 -8.29 -2.67
CA LEU A 231 0.42 -7.13 -2.08
C LEU A 231 1.41 -6.19 -1.38
N ALA A 232 2.40 -6.73 -0.66
CA ALA A 232 3.41 -5.93 0.03
C ALA A 232 4.26 -5.07 -0.93
N LYS A 233 4.32 -5.42 -2.22
CA LYS A 233 5.08 -4.71 -3.26
C LYS A 233 4.24 -3.71 -4.06
N THR A 234 2.97 -3.51 -3.70
CA THR A 234 2.09 -2.62 -4.47
C THR A 234 1.90 -1.26 -3.84
N GLY A 235 1.88 -0.23 -4.69
CA GLY A 235 1.36 1.09 -4.39
C GLY A 235 2.35 2.00 -3.67
N ASP A 236 2.48 3.20 -4.21
CA ASP A 236 3.32 4.29 -3.67
C ASP A 236 2.47 5.48 -3.20
N ALA A 237 1.14 5.32 -3.23
CA ALA A 237 0.20 6.37 -2.80
C ALA A 237 0.16 6.46 -1.27
N GLU A 238 -0.25 7.64 -0.78
CA GLU A 238 -0.50 7.87 0.65
C GLU A 238 -1.59 6.95 1.19
N LEU A 239 -2.62 6.65 0.38
CA LEU A 239 -3.69 5.72 0.73
C LEU A 239 -3.71 4.55 -0.24
N VAL A 240 -3.30 3.37 0.26
CA VAL A 240 -3.32 2.10 -0.46
C VAL A 240 -4.19 1.11 0.30
N GLU A 241 -5.20 0.58 -0.37
CA GLU A 241 -5.99 -0.54 0.12
C GLU A 241 -5.53 -1.83 -0.51
N ARG A 242 -5.24 -2.80 0.35
CA ARG A 242 -4.78 -4.14 -0.04
C ARG A 242 -5.78 -5.17 0.45
N SER A 243 -6.16 -6.08 -0.42
CA SER A 243 -7.05 -7.18 -0.08
C SER A 243 -6.57 -8.49 -0.69
N MET A 244 -6.83 -9.60 -0.02
CA MET A 244 -6.60 -10.93 -0.56
C MET A 244 -7.89 -11.74 -0.44
N VAL A 245 -8.28 -12.41 -1.52
CA VAL A 245 -9.38 -13.37 -1.53
C VAL A 245 -8.79 -14.74 -1.84
N LEU A 246 -8.77 -15.62 -0.85
CA LEU A 246 -8.26 -16.98 -0.94
C LEU A 246 -9.42 -17.96 -0.99
N VAL A 247 -9.47 -18.81 -2.00
CA VAL A 247 -10.51 -19.84 -2.14
C VAL A 247 -9.86 -21.20 -2.26
N THR A 248 -10.35 -22.17 -1.49
CA THR A 248 -9.86 -23.56 -1.48
C THR A 248 -10.92 -24.53 -0.99
N ASP A 249 -10.89 -25.77 -1.46
CA ASP A 249 -11.71 -26.87 -0.96
C ASP A 249 -10.94 -27.84 -0.07
N GLY A 250 -9.61 -27.64 0.06
CA GLY A 250 -8.70 -28.62 0.61
C GLY A 250 -7.88 -28.12 1.79
N THR A 251 -7.23 -29.07 2.47
CA THR A 251 -6.25 -28.76 3.53
C THR A 251 -4.84 -28.60 2.96
N HIS A 252 -3.93 -28.02 3.74
CA HIS A 252 -2.54 -27.95 3.34
C HIS A 252 -1.87 -29.33 3.30
N GLU A 253 -1.26 -29.68 2.16
CA GLU A 253 -0.64 -30.98 1.88
C GLU A 253 0.86 -30.91 1.54
N ALA A 254 1.50 -29.74 1.66
CA ALA A 254 2.86 -29.51 1.14
C ALA A 254 3.93 -29.22 2.21
N GLY A 255 4.85 -30.16 2.43
CA GLY A 255 6.01 -29.93 3.30
C GLY A 255 5.68 -29.92 4.80
N ASP A 256 6.45 -29.17 5.59
CA ASP A 256 6.27 -29.06 7.04
C ASP A 256 5.09 -28.12 7.37
N ARG A 257 3.91 -28.70 7.57
CA ARG A 257 2.66 -27.99 7.83
C ARG A 257 2.77 -26.99 8.98
N ASP A 258 3.31 -27.37 10.12
CA ASP A 258 3.35 -26.51 11.31
C ASP A 258 4.28 -25.32 11.11
N ASN A 259 5.45 -25.56 10.51
CA ASN A 259 6.38 -24.49 10.21
C ASN A 259 5.82 -23.52 9.15
N ARG A 260 5.18 -24.05 8.10
CA ARG A 260 4.57 -23.25 7.03
C ARG A 260 3.41 -22.42 7.54
N ARG A 261 2.56 -23.00 8.38
CA ARG A 261 1.48 -22.29 9.08
C ARG A 261 2.03 -21.12 9.91
N ARG A 262 3.07 -21.36 10.71
CA ARG A 262 3.70 -20.31 11.52
C ARG A 262 4.25 -19.16 10.68
N LEU A 263 4.87 -19.46 9.54
CA LEU A 263 5.38 -18.44 8.61
C LEU A 263 4.24 -17.66 7.96
N ALA A 264 3.16 -18.32 7.54
CA ALA A 264 1.98 -17.66 6.97
C ALA A 264 1.33 -16.70 7.98
N LEU A 265 1.13 -17.14 9.23
CA LEU A 265 0.59 -16.29 10.30
C LEU A 265 1.52 -15.12 10.65
N ALA A 266 2.84 -15.32 10.59
CA ALA A 266 3.79 -14.23 10.79
C ALA A 266 3.77 -13.21 9.63
N ALA A 267 3.55 -13.67 8.40
CA ALA A 267 3.40 -12.81 7.24
C ALA A 267 2.10 -12.00 7.30
N GLU A 268 1.00 -12.62 7.74
CA GLU A 268 -0.29 -11.95 7.97
C GLU A 268 -0.16 -10.84 9.02
N ALA A 269 0.43 -11.15 10.17
CA ALA A 269 0.59 -10.17 11.25
C ALA A 269 1.47 -8.96 10.87
N GLY A 270 2.32 -9.11 9.85
CA GLY A 270 3.12 -8.02 9.28
C GLY A 270 2.49 -7.35 8.06
N SER A 271 1.33 -7.84 7.59
CA SER A 271 0.62 -7.29 6.44
C SER A 271 -0.43 -6.27 6.87
N ASP A 272 -0.73 -5.35 5.97
CA ASP A 272 -1.88 -4.46 6.10
C ASP A 272 -3.04 -4.80 5.16
N ALA A 273 -2.94 -5.95 4.48
CA ALA A 273 -3.98 -6.45 3.63
C ALA A 273 -5.16 -7.00 4.45
N ARG A 274 -6.38 -6.76 3.96
CA ARG A 274 -7.58 -7.44 4.47
C ARG A 274 -7.74 -8.79 3.76
N ILE A 275 -7.80 -9.86 4.53
CA ILE A 275 -7.75 -11.23 4.01
C ILE A 275 -9.08 -11.90 4.21
N TYR A 276 -9.69 -12.30 3.09
CA TYR A 276 -10.91 -13.09 3.02
C TYR A 276 -10.54 -14.51 2.62
N THR A 277 -11.06 -15.49 3.36
CA THR A 277 -10.84 -16.91 3.05
C THR A 277 -12.19 -17.58 2.82
N VAL A 278 -12.31 -18.31 1.71
CA VAL A 278 -13.51 -19.04 1.32
C VAL A 278 -13.19 -20.52 1.28
N GLY A 279 -13.84 -21.29 2.14
CA GLY A 279 -13.81 -22.74 2.11
C GLY A 279 -14.94 -23.27 1.24
N VAL A 280 -14.64 -24.08 0.22
CA VAL A 280 -15.62 -24.69 -0.68
C VAL A 280 -15.83 -26.16 -0.31
N GLY A 281 -17.09 -26.60 -0.22
CA GLY A 281 -17.41 -27.98 0.13
C GLY A 281 -17.20 -28.27 1.62
N ASN A 282 -16.59 -29.41 1.95
CA ASN A 282 -16.40 -29.87 3.33
C ASN A 282 -15.00 -30.44 3.64
N ASP A 283 -14.09 -30.45 2.66
CA ASP A 283 -12.80 -31.14 2.77
C ASP A 283 -11.64 -30.22 3.26
N TYR A 284 -11.95 -28.96 3.57
CA TYR A 284 -11.00 -27.98 4.10
C TYR A 284 -10.98 -27.94 5.64
N ASP A 285 -9.92 -27.36 6.20
CA ASP A 285 -9.81 -27.13 7.64
C ASP A 285 -10.29 -25.72 7.98
N ALA A 286 -11.53 -25.62 8.46
CA ALA A 286 -12.13 -24.34 8.84
C ALA A 286 -11.31 -23.59 9.90
N GLY A 287 -10.67 -24.30 10.84
CA GLY A 287 -9.85 -23.70 11.87
C GLY A 287 -8.58 -23.06 11.30
N GLU A 288 -8.01 -23.65 10.26
CA GLU A 288 -6.89 -23.06 9.54
C GLU A 288 -7.30 -21.85 8.69
N LEU A 289 -8.39 -21.94 7.94
CA LEU A 289 -8.88 -20.82 7.13
C LEU A 289 -9.27 -19.62 8.00
N ILE A 290 -10.00 -19.85 9.10
CA ILE A 290 -10.31 -18.80 10.08
C ILE A 290 -9.03 -18.17 10.66
N ALA A 291 -7.97 -18.95 10.87
CA ALA A 291 -6.71 -18.42 11.38
C ALA A 291 -5.93 -17.62 10.34
N LEU A 292 -6.14 -17.87 9.04
CA LEU A 292 -5.54 -17.15 7.93
C LEU A 292 -6.35 -15.91 7.51
N ALA A 293 -7.64 -15.87 7.84
CA ALA A 293 -8.51 -14.72 7.64
C ALA A 293 -8.18 -13.60 8.63
N SER A 294 -8.39 -12.34 8.24
CA SER A 294 -8.09 -11.20 9.13
C SER A 294 -9.05 -11.09 10.33
N SER A 295 -10.24 -11.67 10.23
CA SER A 295 -11.19 -11.85 11.33
C SER A 295 -12.08 -13.08 11.08
N VAL A 296 -12.79 -13.52 12.11
CA VAL A 296 -13.77 -14.61 11.98
C VAL A 296 -14.83 -14.29 10.93
N ASP A 297 -15.22 -13.03 10.79
CA ASP A 297 -16.25 -12.57 9.85
C ASP A 297 -15.74 -12.44 8.40
N THR A 298 -14.43 -12.58 8.18
CA THR A 298 -13.82 -12.65 6.83
C THR A 298 -13.61 -14.07 6.33
N PHE A 299 -13.95 -15.08 7.14
CA PHE A 299 -14.07 -16.45 6.70
C PHE A 299 -15.49 -16.77 6.25
N VAL A 300 -15.63 -17.41 5.10
CA VAL A 300 -16.92 -17.87 4.58
C VAL A 300 -16.82 -19.35 4.20
N SER A 301 -17.79 -20.14 4.65
CA SER A 301 -17.99 -21.53 4.24
C SER A 301 -19.08 -21.59 3.20
N VAL A 302 -18.79 -22.23 2.06
CA VAL A 302 -19.72 -22.39 0.96
C VAL A 302 -19.86 -23.87 0.64
N VAL A 303 -21.08 -24.40 0.79
CA VAL A 303 -21.39 -25.80 0.41
C VAL A 303 -21.95 -25.88 -1.01
N ASP A 304 -22.59 -24.80 -1.48
CA ASP A 304 -23.31 -24.76 -2.75
C ASP A 304 -22.74 -23.70 -3.70
N ILE A 305 -22.80 -24.02 -4.97
CA ILE A 305 -22.23 -23.33 -6.12
C ILE A 305 -22.79 -21.91 -6.29
N ASP A 306 -24.11 -21.77 -6.16
CA ASP A 306 -24.83 -20.50 -6.28
C ASP A 306 -24.43 -19.55 -5.13
N ALA A 307 -24.07 -20.13 -3.98
CA ALA A 307 -23.58 -19.38 -2.83
C ALA A 307 -22.11 -18.94 -3.01
N LEU A 308 -21.31 -19.60 -3.86
CA LEU A 308 -19.93 -19.18 -4.15
C LEU A 308 -19.92 -17.86 -4.91
N VAL A 309 -20.73 -17.76 -5.96
CA VAL A 309 -20.89 -16.53 -6.75
C VAL A 309 -21.38 -15.38 -5.86
N ALA A 310 -22.42 -15.62 -5.05
CA ALA A 310 -22.92 -14.62 -4.11
C ALA A 310 -21.87 -14.22 -3.06
N THR A 311 -21.00 -15.16 -2.65
CA THR A 311 -19.91 -14.90 -1.71
C THR A 311 -18.84 -14.00 -2.31
N PHE A 312 -18.38 -14.26 -3.53
CA PHE A 312 -17.43 -13.37 -4.21
C PHE A 312 -18.00 -11.98 -4.42
N ASP A 313 -19.28 -11.89 -4.76
CA ASP A 313 -19.95 -10.61 -4.88
C ASP A 313 -19.96 -9.85 -3.55
N ALA A 314 -20.39 -10.49 -2.46
CA ALA A 314 -20.40 -9.90 -1.13
C ALA A 314 -19.00 -9.49 -0.65
N ILE A 315 -17.97 -10.30 -0.94
CA ILE A 315 -16.57 -9.95 -0.65
C ILE A 315 -16.15 -8.74 -1.48
N GLY A 316 -16.50 -8.70 -2.76
CA GLY A 316 -16.24 -7.55 -3.63
C GLY A 316 -16.87 -6.25 -3.10
N GLU A 317 -18.11 -6.30 -2.63
CA GLU A 317 -18.76 -5.16 -1.99
C GLU A 317 -18.03 -4.72 -0.71
N ARG A 318 -17.55 -5.65 0.12
CA ARG A 318 -16.76 -5.34 1.32
C ARG A 318 -15.40 -4.72 0.99
N VAL A 319 -14.71 -5.25 -0.01
CA VAL A 319 -13.45 -4.68 -0.53
C VAL A 319 -13.67 -3.24 -1.00
N ARG A 320 -14.76 -2.99 -1.73
CA ARG A 320 -15.11 -1.64 -2.20
C ARG A 320 -15.48 -0.71 -1.04
N ALA A 321 -16.36 -1.14 -0.15
CA ALA A 321 -16.79 -0.35 1.00
C ALA A 321 -15.61 0.06 1.88
N ARG A 322 -14.63 -0.84 2.06
CA ARG A 322 -13.40 -0.53 2.79
C ARG A 322 -12.59 0.56 2.09
N ALA A 323 -12.46 0.50 0.76
CA ALA A 323 -11.77 1.54 0.02
C ALA A 323 -12.51 2.89 0.07
N ASP A 324 -13.84 2.85 0.07
CA ASP A 324 -14.69 4.03 0.21
C ASP A 324 -14.70 4.61 1.63
N SER A 325 -14.02 3.94 2.58
CA SER A 325 -13.82 4.41 3.95
C SER A 325 -12.58 5.29 4.12
N ASN A 326 -11.98 5.71 3.01
CA ASN A 326 -10.86 6.64 2.96
C ASN A 326 -11.37 8.06 2.69
N TYR A 327 -10.94 9.00 3.52
CA TYR A 327 -11.39 10.40 3.52
C TYR A 327 -10.21 11.36 3.41
N ALA A 328 -10.47 12.51 2.80
CA ALA A 328 -9.56 13.63 2.75
C ALA A 328 -10.27 14.91 3.21
N VAL A 329 -9.54 15.69 4.01
CA VAL A 329 -9.97 17.00 4.50
C VAL A 329 -8.88 18.00 4.16
N GLY A 330 -9.28 19.13 3.57
CA GLY A 330 -8.41 20.29 3.42
C GLY A 330 -8.74 21.33 4.47
N VAL A 331 -7.72 21.94 5.07
CA VAL A 331 -7.85 22.97 6.10
C VAL A 331 -7.01 24.18 5.70
N CYS A 332 -7.63 25.34 5.64
CA CYS A 332 -6.95 26.62 5.52
C CYS A 332 -6.65 27.15 6.91
N THR A 333 -5.36 27.22 7.24
CA THR A 333 -4.86 27.63 8.54
C THR A 333 -3.95 28.84 8.41
N PRO A 334 -4.18 29.92 9.19
CA PRO A 334 -3.20 31.00 9.28
C PRO A 334 -1.92 30.44 9.89
N VAL A 335 -0.75 30.79 9.34
CA VAL A 335 0.53 30.31 9.89
C VAL A 335 0.69 30.85 11.31
N SER A 336 0.55 29.98 12.29
CA SER A 336 0.83 30.27 13.69
C SER A 336 2.25 29.82 14.04
N PHE A 337 3.00 30.68 14.73
CA PHE A 337 4.30 30.32 15.27
C PHE A 337 4.11 29.35 16.45
N GLY A 338 4.64 28.13 16.36
CA GLY A 338 4.49 27.13 17.42
C GLY A 338 4.60 25.69 16.93
N HIS A 339 3.84 24.79 17.55
CA HIS A 339 3.66 23.40 17.12
C HIS A 339 2.22 23.22 16.68
N PRO A 340 1.82 23.79 15.53
CA PRO A 340 0.43 23.83 15.15
C PRO A 340 -0.11 22.42 14.94
N GLY A 341 -1.37 22.24 15.32
CA GLY A 341 -2.03 20.95 15.26
C GLY A 341 -3.53 21.11 15.11
N LEU A 342 -4.12 20.07 14.55
CA LEU A 342 -5.55 19.95 14.31
C LEU A 342 -6.05 18.66 14.96
N THR A 343 -7.29 18.67 15.41
CA THR A 343 -8.00 17.48 15.90
C THR A 343 -9.05 17.11 14.87
N ILE A 344 -9.04 15.85 14.43
CA ILE A 344 -10.12 15.27 13.64
C ILE A 344 -10.96 14.42 14.57
N ALA A 345 -12.25 14.76 14.70
CA ALA A 345 -13.22 13.98 15.45
C ALA A 345 -14.29 13.42 14.51
N ILE A 346 -14.60 12.14 14.67
CA ILE A 346 -15.70 11.44 14.01
C ILE A 346 -16.77 11.19 15.07
N ASP A 347 -17.99 11.63 14.82
CA ASP A 347 -19.17 11.40 15.65
C ASP A 347 -20.34 10.91 14.78
N THR A 348 -20.61 9.61 14.83
CA THR A 348 -21.74 9.00 14.09
C THR A 348 -23.04 8.99 14.91
N GLY A 349 -23.06 9.69 16.06
CA GLY A 349 -24.14 9.64 17.06
C GLY A 349 -24.10 8.38 17.92
N ALA A 350 -23.85 7.21 17.32
CA ALA A 350 -23.67 5.94 18.03
C ALA A 350 -22.25 5.74 18.56
N SER A 351 -21.27 6.42 17.97
CA SER A 351 -19.85 6.16 18.18
C SER A 351 -19.03 7.43 18.01
N ARG A 352 -17.94 7.55 18.78
CA ARG A 352 -17.00 8.66 18.65
C ARG A 352 -15.56 8.20 18.63
N ALA A 353 -14.76 8.83 17.79
CA ALA A 353 -13.31 8.71 17.78
C ALA A 353 -12.69 10.08 17.49
N SER A 354 -11.52 10.37 18.03
CA SER A 354 -10.77 11.57 17.67
C SER A 354 -9.28 11.29 17.60
N PHE A 355 -8.58 12.06 16.77
CA PHE A 355 -7.13 11.98 16.62
C PHE A 355 -6.52 13.37 16.44
N ASP A 356 -5.41 13.59 17.15
CA ASP A 356 -4.65 14.84 17.10
C ASP A 356 -3.50 14.70 16.10
N VAL A 357 -3.46 15.64 15.16
CA VAL A 357 -2.46 15.71 14.10
C VAL A 357 -1.60 16.94 14.31
N ALA A 358 -0.28 16.78 14.35
CA ALA A 358 0.65 17.90 14.19
C ALA A 358 0.97 18.10 12.71
N HIS A 359 1.15 19.35 12.28
CA HIS A 359 1.56 19.63 10.91
C HIS A 359 2.74 20.61 10.87
N GLY A 360 3.51 20.55 9.78
CA GLY A 360 4.56 21.53 9.51
C GLY A 360 3.98 22.88 9.08
N THR A 361 4.80 23.92 9.17
CA THR A 361 4.52 25.25 8.61
C THR A 361 5.37 25.54 7.38
N PHE A 362 6.23 24.60 6.99
CA PHE A 362 7.15 24.77 5.87
C PHE A 362 6.36 24.91 4.55
N GLY A 363 6.70 25.91 3.74
CA GLY A 363 5.99 26.22 2.49
C GLY A 363 4.65 26.94 2.67
N LEU A 364 4.22 27.22 3.89
CA LEU A 364 3.02 28.01 4.16
C LEU A 364 3.39 29.48 4.40
N SER A 365 2.78 30.39 3.66
CA SER A 365 2.82 31.83 3.93
C SER A 365 1.75 32.25 4.94
N GLY A 366 0.68 31.43 5.08
CA GLY A 366 -0.46 31.74 5.94
C GLY A 366 -1.48 32.67 5.29
N ASP A 367 -1.36 32.93 3.98
CA ASP A 367 -2.37 33.65 3.22
C ASP A 367 -3.61 32.78 3.01
N THR A 368 -4.55 32.88 3.95
CA THR A 368 -5.81 32.13 3.91
C THR A 368 -6.81 32.68 2.91
N GLU A 369 -6.61 33.88 2.35
CA GLU A 369 -7.52 34.45 1.35
C GLU A 369 -7.39 33.73 0.00
N GLN A 370 -6.18 33.24 -0.31
CA GLN A 370 -5.87 32.45 -1.50
C GLN A 370 -6.03 30.93 -1.27
N CYS A 371 -6.57 30.54 -0.12
CA CYS A 371 -6.67 29.15 0.27
C CYS A 371 -8.07 28.61 0.00
N ALA A 372 -8.14 27.53 -0.80
CA ALA A 372 -9.39 26.85 -1.13
C ALA A 372 -9.41 25.44 -0.50
N PRO A 373 -10.10 25.23 0.64
CA PRO A 373 -10.08 23.96 1.35
C PRO A 373 -10.49 22.76 0.49
N GLN A 374 -11.47 22.93 -0.40
CA GLN A 374 -11.94 21.89 -1.31
C GLN A 374 -10.87 21.46 -2.32
N HIS A 375 -10.04 22.39 -2.79
CA HIS A 375 -8.93 22.08 -3.69
C HIS A 375 -7.81 21.38 -2.92
N ILE A 376 -7.57 21.80 -1.68
CA ILE A 376 -6.62 21.13 -0.79
C ILE A 376 -7.06 19.69 -0.51
N ALA A 377 -8.34 19.44 -0.26
CA ALA A 377 -8.85 18.09 -0.06
C ALA A 377 -8.69 17.20 -1.32
N ALA A 378 -8.89 17.79 -2.50
CA ALA A 378 -8.80 17.09 -3.78
C ALA A 378 -7.37 16.94 -4.32
N ALA A 379 -6.42 17.74 -3.83
CA ALA A 379 -5.06 17.79 -4.35
C ALA A 379 -4.39 16.40 -4.28
N THR A 380 -3.87 15.90 -5.39
CA THR A 380 -2.98 14.74 -5.35
C THR A 380 -1.60 15.24 -4.99
N LEU A 381 -1.17 14.98 -3.76
CA LEU A 381 0.18 15.29 -3.32
C LEU A 381 1.15 14.26 -3.89
N ALA A 382 2.08 14.69 -4.75
CA ALA A 382 3.28 13.94 -5.04
C ALA A 382 4.36 14.42 -4.08
N CYS A 383 4.73 13.57 -3.12
CA CYS A 383 5.76 13.89 -2.15
C CYS A 383 7.13 13.44 -2.66
N ASP A 384 8.04 14.39 -2.85
CA ASP A 384 9.46 14.13 -3.04
C ASP A 384 10.05 13.50 -1.75
N PRO A 385 11.04 12.58 -1.82
CA PRO A 385 11.77 12.05 -0.67
C PRO A 385 12.35 13.09 0.32
N ILE A 386 12.37 14.38 -0.03
CA ILE A 386 12.81 15.50 0.83
C ILE A 386 11.62 16.27 1.48
N ASN A 387 10.42 15.67 1.57
CA ASN A 387 9.21 16.24 2.18
C ASN A 387 8.55 17.40 1.40
N PHE A 388 8.74 17.48 0.08
CA PHE A 388 7.99 18.43 -0.76
C PHE A 388 6.80 17.72 -1.36
N CYS A 389 5.61 17.93 -0.79
CA CYS A 389 4.36 17.48 -1.40
C CYS A 389 3.86 18.60 -2.31
N HIS A 390 4.09 18.47 -3.62
CA HIS A 390 3.55 19.40 -4.61
C HIS A 390 2.18 18.90 -5.09
N PRO A 391 1.17 19.79 -5.23
CA PRO A 391 -0.08 19.42 -5.86
C PRO A 391 0.18 19.02 -7.33
N VAL A 392 -0.26 17.83 -7.72
CA VAL A 392 -0.24 17.37 -9.11
C VAL A 392 -1.51 17.86 -9.79
N CYS A 393 -1.36 18.71 -10.79
CA CYS A 393 -2.46 19.36 -11.49
C CYS A 393 -2.95 18.50 -12.65
N ALA A 394 -4.26 18.50 -12.90
CA ALA A 394 -4.89 17.58 -13.85
C ALA A 394 -4.70 17.96 -15.33
N HIS A 395 -4.09 19.12 -15.64
CA HIS A 395 -3.97 19.66 -16.99
C HIS A 395 -2.54 20.18 -17.30
N GLN A 396 -1.99 19.76 -18.45
CA GLN A 396 -0.57 19.85 -18.84
C GLN A 396 -0.10 21.24 -19.33
N GLN A 397 -0.48 22.34 -18.67
CA GLN A 397 0.05 23.67 -19.00
C GLN A 397 0.42 24.43 -17.74
N CYS A 398 1.69 24.86 -17.63
CA CYS A 398 2.17 25.84 -16.64
C CYS A 398 1.18 27.04 -16.63
N GLY A 399 0.57 27.34 -15.48
CA GLY A 399 -0.48 28.34 -15.28
C GLY A 399 -0.87 28.47 -13.80
N SER A 400 -1.93 29.22 -13.50
CA SER A 400 -2.52 29.31 -12.15
C SER A 400 -4.00 29.01 -12.24
N GLU A 401 -4.47 27.99 -11.53
CA GLU A 401 -5.88 27.69 -11.35
C GLU A 401 -6.26 28.03 -9.91
N ASP A 402 -7.11 29.06 -9.75
CA ASP A 402 -7.60 29.55 -8.46
C ASP A 402 -6.51 29.93 -7.44
N GLY A 403 -5.40 30.52 -7.90
CA GLY A 403 -4.30 31.00 -7.06
C GLY A 403 -3.26 29.93 -6.70
N ILE A 404 -3.38 28.74 -7.29
CA ILE A 404 -2.40 27.66 -7.17
C ILE A 404 -1.63 27.58 -8.49
N ASP A 405 -0.32 27.79 -8.43
CA ASP A 405 0.55 27.58 -9.59
C ASP A 405 0.57 26.08 -9.96
N CYS A 406 0.18 25.78 -11.19
CA CYS A 406 -0.15 24.46 -11.68
C CYS A 406 0.44 24.19 -13.06
N GLY A 407 0.98 22.99 -13.31
CA GLY A 407 1.39 22.54 -14.64
C GLY A 407 2.40 21.39 -14.63
N GLU A 408 2.36 20.53 -15.66
CA GLU A 408 3.48 19.64 -16.01
C GLU A 408 4.41 20.40 -16.92
N CYS A 409 5.63 20.66 -16.44
CA CYS A 409 6.70 21.25 -17.22
C CYS A 409 7.75 20.10 -17.33
N ASP A 410 8.43 19.96 -18.46
CA ASP A 410 9.26 18.77 -18.70
C ASP A 410 10.36 18.62 -17.62
N ALA A 411 11.05 17.48 -17.56
CA ALA A 411 12.00 17.17 -16.46
C ALA A 411 13.11 18.21 -16.22
N ALA A 412 13.29 19.21 -17.10
CA ALA A 412 14.26 20.30 -16.94
C ALA A 412 13.65 21.66 -16.49
N HIS A 413 12.32 21.76 -16.40
CA HIS A 413 11.61 23.02 -16.14
C HIS A 413 10.71 22.94 -14.91
N TYR A 414 10.57 24.07 -14.21
CA TYR A 414 9.59 24.24 -13.13
C TYR A 414 8.59 25.35 -13.52
N CYS A 415 7.40 25.34 -12.90
CA CYS A 415 6.46 26.45 -13.01
C CYS A 415 7.06 27.68 -12.31
N ASP A 416 7.41 28.73 -13.06
CA ASP A 416 7.83 30.00 -12.46
C ASP A 416 6.59 30.75 -11.93
N PRO A 417 6.45 30.93 -10.60
CA PRO A 417 5.29 31.59 -10.00
C PRO A 417 5.17 33.06 -10.41
N ASP A 418 6.26 33.70 -10.83
CA ASP A 418 6.26 35.11 -11.22
C ASP A 418 5.86 35.32 -12.70
N ARG A 419 5.97 34.27 -13.53
CA ARG A 419 5.81 34.36 -14.98
C ARG A 419 4.70 33.50 -15.57
N LEU A 420 4.20 32.51 -14.81
CA LEU A 420 3.20 31.55 -15.27
C LEU A 420 3.66 30.81 -16.55
N ASP A 421 4.97 30.56 -16.68
CA ASP A 421 5.58 29.80 -17.76
C ASP A 421 6.58 28.75 -17.24
N CYS A 422 7.01 27.84 -18.13
CA CYS A 422 8.04 26.84 -17.82
C CYS A 422 9.40 27.54 -17.78
N ALA A 423 9.98 27.73 -16.59
CA ALA A 423 11.34 28.25 -16.45
C ALA A 423 12.34 27.10 -16.24
N LEU A 424 13.53 27.25 -16.82
CA LEU A 424 14.65 26.32 -16.61
C LEU A 424 15.13 26.41 -15.17
N SER A 425 15.26 25.26 -14.51
CA SER A 425 15.91 25.20 -13.19
C SER A 425 17.41 25.45 -13.34
N TYR A 426 17.88 26.66 -13.05
CA TYR A 426 19.31 26.98 -12.99
C TYR A 426 19.72 27.51 -11.62
N ALA A 427 20.51 26.73 -10.91
CA ALA A 427 21.37 27.19 -9.83
C ALA A 427 22.82 27.26 -10.35
N GLY A 428 23.27 28.45 -10.77
CA GLY A 428 24.69 28.76 -11.00
C GLY A 428 25.12 28.98 -12.46
N PRO A 429 26.28 29.63 -12.68
CA PRO A 429 26.73 30.07 -14.01
C PRO A 429 27.22 28.88 -14.86
N GLU A 430 26.98 29.01 -16.16
CA GLU A 430 27.27 28.05 -17.24
C GLU A 430 28.62 27.30 -17.12
N PRO A 431 28.62 25.98 -17.38
CA PRO A 431 29.77 25.31 -17.97
C PRO A 431 29.47 24.78 -19.37
N GLU A 432 30.46 24.93 -20.25
CA GLU A 432 30.50 24.45 -21.63
C GLU A 432 30.33 22.91 -21.70
N CYS A 433 29.52 22.44 -22.65
CA CYS A 433 29.36 21.02 -22.97
C CYS A 433 30.71 20.37 -23.30
N THR A 434 31.27 19.60 -22.36
CA THR A 434 32.43 18.73 -22.58
C THR A 434 32.22 17.40 -21.87
N THR A 435 31.65 16.40 -22.55
CA THR A 435 31.87 15.00 -22.12
C THR A 435 31.71 13.98 -23.25
N LEU A 436 32.80 13.22 -23.45
CA LEU A 436 32.91 11.97 -24.21
C LEU A 436 32.32 10.81 -23.38
N ALA A 437 31.71 9.81 -24.02
CA ALA A 437 31.15 8.64 -23.34
C ALA A 437 32.23 7.71 -22.74
N LEU A 438 32.05 7.33 -21.48
CA LEU A 438 32.79 6.25 -20.81
C LEU A 438 31.98 4.94 -20.91
N LEU A 439 32.62 3.83 -21.29
CA LEU A 439 32.05 2.48 -21.12
C LEU A 439 32.37 1.99 -19.70
N ALA A 440 31.34 1.84 -18.86
CA ALA A 440 31.45 1.15 -17.58
C ALA A 440 31.45 -0.39 -17.79
N PRO A 441 32.12 -1.18 -16.93
CA PRO A 441 32.29 -2.64 -17.10
C PRO A 441 31.00 -3.47 -16.96
N ASP A 442 29.90 -2.85 -16.57
CA ASP A 442 28.61 -3.45 -16.22
C ASP A 442 27.45 -3.01 -17.13
N GLY A 443 27.73 -2.27 -18.21
CA GLY A 443 26.74 -2.02 -19.27
C GLY A 443 25.69 -0.94 -18.97
N ASN A 444 25.85 -0.12 -17.93
CA ASN A 444 25.00 1.05 -17.69
C ASN A 444 25.72 2.35 -18.10
N ILE A 445 25.08 3.14 -18.97
CA ILE A 445 25.56 4.45 -19.45
C ILE A 445 25.07 5.55 -18.49
N CYS A 446 25.93 6.54 -18.21
CA CYS A 446 25.59 7.75 -17.46
C CYS A 446 24.40 8.49 -18.10
N ALA A 447 23.25 8.51 -17.43
CA ALA A 447 22.10 9.32 -17.80
C ALA A 447 21.94 10.47 -16.79
N SER A 448 22.48 11.65 -17.12
CA SER A 448 21.99 12.95 -16.60
C SER A 448 22.76 14.12 -17.24
N SER A 449 22.38 14.50 -18.46
CA SER A 449 22.55 15.88 -18.94
C SER A 449 21.50 16.17 -20.03
N PRO A 450 20.79 17.33 -20.02
CA PRO A 450 19.63 17.57 -20.89
C PRO A 450 19.96 17.91 -22.35
N GLU A 451 21.24 18.02 -22.75
CA GLU A 451 21.61 18.61 -24.05
C GLU A 451 22.18 17.63 -25.11
N CYS A 452 21.98 16.32 -25.00
CA CYS A 452 22.29 15.40 -26.12
C CYS A 452 21.03 15.14 -26.99
N PRO A 453 21.07 15.38 -28.32
CA PRO A 453 19.98 14.99 -29.21
C PRO A 453 19.84 13.46 -29.24
N GLN A 454 18.65 12.95 -28.93
CA GLN A 454 18.40 11.52 -28.83
C GLN A 454 18.45 10.84 -30.21
N VAL A 455 19.31 9.83 -30.34
CA VAL A 455 19.21 8.80 -31.37
C VAL A 455 18.87 7.48 -30.66
N ALA A 456 17.96 6.70 -31.26
CA ALA A 456 17.42 5.46 -30.69
C ALA A 456 18.54 4.53 -30.19
N GLY A 457 18.64 4.36 -28.87
CA GLY A 457 19.64 3.50 -28.22
C GLY A 457 20.43 4.10 -27.05
N GLY A 458 20.25 5.39 -26.73
CA GLY A 458 20.73 5.96 -25.45
C GLY A 458 22.23 6.19 -25.32
N ALA A 459 22.98 6.35 -26.42
CA ALA A 459 24.39 6.73 -26.40
C ALA A 459 24.61 8.07 -27.14
N CYS A 460 25.34 9.02 -26.54
CA CYS A 460 25.86 10.18 -27.28
C CYS A 460 27.02 9.69 -28.16
N VAL A 461 26.79 9.65 -29.47
CA VAL A 461 27.76 9.18 -30.46
C VAL A 461 28.35 10.40 -31.18
N ILE A 462 29.68 10.56 -31.15
CA ILE A 462 30.39 11.52 -31.98
C ILE A 462 31.04 10.74 -33.13
N GLU A 463 30.55 10.95 -34.34
CA GLU A 463 31.14 10.41 -35.57
C GLU A 463 32.46 11.15 -35.88
N CYS A 464 33.45 10.40 -36.33
CA CYS A 464 34.77 10.92 -36.71
C CYS A 464 35.30 10.24 -37.97
N GLN A 465 36.18 10.92 -38.69
CA GLN A 465 36.92 10.41 -39.84
C GLN A 465 38.42 10.30 -39.55
N SER A 466 38.89 10.89 -38.44
CA SER A 466 40.27 10.80 -37.95
C SER A 466 40.35 11.19 -36.48
N ASP A 467 41.40 10.77 -35.78
CA ASP A 467 41.63 11.05 -34.35
C ASP A 467 41.60 12.54 -34.00
N ALA A 468 42.01 13.40 -34.94
CA ALA A 468 42.05 14.85 -34.75
C ALA A 468 40.65 15.50 -34.62
N GLN A 469 39.60 14.78 -34.99
CA GLN A 469 38.21 15.23 -34.88
C GLN A 469 37.58 14.85 -33.54
N CYS A 470 38.26 14.03 -32.73
CA CYS A 470 37.77 13.65 -31.42
C CYS A 470 38.10 14.72 -30.38
N PRO A 471 37.14 15.09 -29.50
CA PRO A 471 37.40 16.00 -28.38
C PRO A 471 38.54 15.51 -27.49
N PRO A 472 39.34 16.42 -26.91
CA PRO A 472 40.42 16.05 -25.99
C PRO A 472 39.86 15.29 -24.77
N ALA A 473 40.70 14.47 -24.15
CA ALA A 473 40.33 13.76 -22.94
C ALA A 473 39.92 14.73 -21.82
N PRO A 474 38.97 14.34 -20.95
CA PRO A 474 38.51 15.19 -19.86
C PRO A 474 39.65 15.63 -18.94
N GLU A 475 39.56 16.86 -18.40
CA GLU A 475 40.51 17.32 -17.38
C GLU A 475 40.50 16.35 -16.18
N GLY A 476 41.69 15.87 -15.80
CA GLY A 476 41.87 14.86 -14.75
C GLY A 476 42.22 13.45 -15.23
N TYR A 477 42.14 13.18 -16.54
CA TYR A 477 42.48 11.87 -17.14
C TYR A 477 43.49 11.97 -18.30
N PRO A 478 44.69 12.55 -18.08
CA PRO A 478 45.67 12.81 -19.14
C PRO A 478 46.27 11.54 -19.79
N TRP A 479 46.04 10.36 -19.22
CA TRP A 479 46.49 9.07 -19.77
C TRP A 479 45.49 8.41 -20.74
N LEU A 480 44.35 9.06 -21.01
CA LEU A 480 43.42 8.62 -22.03
C LEU A 480 43.68 9.39 -23.33
N SER A 481 43.77 8.67 -24.44
CA SER A 481 43.86 9.26 -25.77
C SER A 481 42.56 8.98 -26.53
N PRO A 482 41.89 10.01 -27.07
CA PRO A 482 40.75 9.79 -27.95
C PRO A 482 41.24 9.23 -29.29
N VAL A 483 40.62 8.14 -29.76
CA VAL A 483 40.94 7.48 -31.01
C VAL A 483 39.66 7.29 -31.81
N CYS A 484 39.72 7.57 -33.10
CA CYS A 484 38.64 7.32 -34.04
C CYS A 484 38.66 5.86 -34.49
N HIS A 485 37.65 5.09 -34.10
CA HIS A 485 37.59 3.66 -34.39
C HIS A 485 36.59 3.35 -35.50
N GLY A 486 37.10 2.95 -36.68
CA GLY A 486 36.32 2.55 -37.86
C GLY A 486 36.91 3.12 -39.15
N ASP A 487 36.91 2.35 -40.24
CA ASP A 487 37.41 2.81 -41.55
C ASP A 487 36.34 3.66 -42.26
N GLY A 488 36.57 4.98 -42.35
CA GLY A 488 35.78 5.90 -43.18
C GLY A 488 34.66 6.66 -42.46
N GLU A 489 34.03 6.04 -41.45
CA GLU A 489 33.09 6.65 -40.49
C GLU A 489 33.24 5.93 -39.15
N GLY A 490 34.09 6.46 -38.29
CA GLY A 490 34.45 5.87 -37.00
C GLY A 490 33.76 6.55 -35.82
N LEU A 491 33.93 5.93 -34.65
CA LEU A 491 33.43 6.44 -33.37
C LEU A 491 34.60 6.89 -32.50
N CYS A 492 34.47 8.05 -31.85
CA CYS A 492 35.47 8.50 -30.88
C CYS A 492 35.40 7.63 -29.60
N LEU A 493 36.47 6.88 -29.31
CA LEU A 493 36.63 6.06 -28.11
C LEU A 493 37.85 6.53 -27.30
N LEU A 494 37.81 6.35 -25.98
CA LEU A 494 38.97 6.59 -25.11
C LEU A 494 39.80 5.30 -25.00
N ALA A 495 41.07 5.36 -25.41
CA ALA A 495 42.03 4.26 -25.28
C ALA A 495 43.10 4.57 -24.23
N CYS A 496 43.74 3.54 -23.67
CA CYS A 496 44.96 3.72 -22.86
C CYS A 496 46.10 4.28 -23.71
N GLU A 497 47.15 4.85 -23.09
CA GLU A 497 48.36 5.25 -23.82
C GLU A 497 48.87 4.09 -24.69
N GLY A 498 49.01 4.36 -26.00
CA GLY A 498 49.39 3.34 -26.99
C GLY A 498 48.25 2.95 -27.94
N GLY A 499 47.01 3.40 -27.70
CA GLY A 499 45.89 3.23 -28.63
C GLY A 499 45.19 1.87 -28.55
N GLU A 500 45.47 1.05 -27.54
CA GLU A 500 44.79 -0.23 -27.32
C GLU A 500 43.52 -0.06 -26.48
N LEU A 501 42.41 -0.64 -26.96
CA LEU A 501 41.17 -0.78 -26.20
C LEU A 501 41.31 -1.94 -25.21
N CYS A 502 40.93 -1.73 -23.95
CA CYS A 502 40.98 -2.82 -22.96
C CYS A 502 39.94 -3.91 -23.28
N PRO A 503 40.30 -5.19 -23.16
CA PRO A 503 39.34 -6.28 -23.30
C PRO A 503 38.27 -6.22 -22.21
N ALA A 504 37.07 -6.75 -22.51
CA ALA A 504 35.93 -6.74 -21.60
C ALA A 504 36.28 -7.37 -20.24
N GLY A 505 36.14 -6.60 -19.17
CA GLY A 505 36.50 -7.00 -17.80
C GLY A 505 37.82 -6.41 -17.28
N ALA A 506 38.68 -5.86 -18.14
CA ALA A 506 39.90 -5.17 -17.74
C ALA A 506 39.71 -3.66 -17.58
N ARG A 507 40.45 -3.04 -16.64
CA ARG A 507 40.48 -1.60 -16.37
C ARG A 507 41.82 -0.99 -16.81
N CYS A 508 41.78 0.21 -17.36
CA CYS A 508 42.98 0.99 -17.63
C CYS A 508 43.54 1.54 -16.30
N VAL A 509 44.77 1.18 -15.94
CA VAL A 509 45.41 1.63 -14.69
C VAL A 509 46.70 2.36 -15.03
N ALA A 510 46.83 3.58 -14.51
CA ALA A 510 48.07 4.35 -14.58
C ALA A 510 49.13 3.73 -13.65
N THR A 511 50.29 3.42 -14.20
CA THR A 511 51.47 2.97 -13.47
C THR A 511 52.59 3.98 -13.63
N GLY A 512 53.65 3.89 -12.79
CA GLY A 512 54.81 4.76 -12.90
C GLY A 512 55.57 4.71 -14.24
N ASN A 513 55.23 3.75 -15.12
CA ASN A 513 55.83 3.56 -16.45
C ASN A 513 54.83 3.68 -17.61
N GLY A 514 53.64 4.28 -17.39
CA GLY A 514 52.57 4.42 -18.40
C GLY A 514 51.27 3.76 -17.98
N SER A 515 50.26 3.75 -18.84
CA SER A 515 48.96 3.11 -18.60
C SER A 515 48.85 1.71 -19.23
N HIS A 516 48.26 0.75 -18.48
CA HIS A 516 48.09 -0.63 -18.93
C HIS A 516 46.68 -1.16 -18.59
N CYS A 517 46.16 -2.07 -19.42
CA CYS A 517 44.93 -2.81 -19.11
C CYS A 517 45.23 -3.92 -18.09
N LEU A 518 44.57 -3.87 -16.94
CA LEU A 518 44.66 -4.87 -15.87
C LEU A 518 43.28 -5.48 -15.61
N TRP A 519 43.21 -6.80 -15.50
CA TRP A 519 41.97 -7.55 -15.21
C TRP A 519 41.51 -7.38 -13.76
#